data_AF-A0A2V4D0S1-F1
#
_entry.id   AF-A0A2V4D0S1-F1
#
_cell.length_a   1.000
_cell.length_b   1.000
_cell.length_c   1.000
_cell.angle_alpha   90.00
_cell.angle_beta   90.00
_cell.angle_gamma   90.00
#
_symmetry.space_group_name_H-M   'P 1'
#
loop_
_entity.id
_entity.type
_entity.pdbx_description
1 polymer ?
#
loop_
_entity_poly.entity_id
_entity_poly.type
_entity_poly.pdbx_seq_one_letter_code
_entity_poly.pdbx_strand_id
1 'polypeptide(L)'
;MTGKDDLAWSFVKVTLSVGDNIYTCSVTAGDDCTISQAAGSNDNAWEPGEYIFLSEGTAEICSAQGCDVGISVTNGGHTVAGDSSQMVN
;
A
#
# COMPACT_ATOMS: atom_id res chain seq x y z
N MET A 1 -3.33 24.72 0.36
CA MET A 1 -3.25 23.27 0.29
C MET A 1 -4.53 22.79 -0.35
N THR A 2 -4.50 22.60 -1.67
CA THR A 2 -5.54 21.80 -2.33
C THR A 2 -5.24 20.35 -1.96
N GLY A 3 -6.25 19.52 -1.64
CA GLY A 3 -6.06 18.15 -1.17
C GLY A 3 -5.29 17.19 -2.10
N LYS A 4 -4.76 17.69 -3.24
CA LYS A 4 -3.88 16.99 -4.17
C LYS A 4 -2.49 16.67 -3.57
N ASP A 5 -2.05 17.42 -2.57
CA ASP A 5 -0.73 17.21 -1.92
C ASP A 5 -0.81 16.60 -0.51
N ASP A 6 -2.03 16.44 0.04
CA ASP A 6 -2.22 15.97 1.42
C ASP A 6 -1.83 14.50 1.61
N LEU A 7 -1.78 13.73 0.51
CA LEU A 7 -1.42 12.31 0.45
C LEU A 7 -0.21 12.07 -0.48
N ALA A 8 0.78 12.96 -0.47
CA ALA A 8 2.03 12.73 -1.18
C ALA A 8 2.74 11.45 -0.69
N TRP A 9 3.36 10.69 -1.59
CA TRP A 9 4.03 9.43 -1.26
C TRP A 9 5.19 9.57 -0.26
N SER A 10 5.74 10.79 -0.09
CA SER A 10 6.72 11.07 0.95
C SER A 10 6.17 11.02 2.38
N PHE A 11 4.84 11.09 2.54
CA PHE A 11 4.17 11.06 3.85
C PHE A 11 3.25 9.85 4.03
N VAL A 12 2.73 9.31 2.93
CA VAL A 12 1.89 8.12 2.94
C VAL A 12 2.74 6.86 2.99
N LYS A 13 2.50 6.01 3.98
CA LYS A 13 3.11 4.69 4.08
C LYS A 13 2.03 3.62 4.07
N VAL A 14 2.15 2.69 3.11
CA VAL A 14 1.31 1.50 3.01
C VAL A 14 2.16 0.29 3.39
N THR A 15 1.66 -0.53 4.31
CA THR A 15 2.31 -1.78 4.71
C THR A 15 1.35 -2.95 4.66
N LEU A 16 1.87 -4.09 4.25
CA LEU A 16 1.23 -5.39 4.41
C LEU A 16 1.86 -6.13 5.59
N SER A 17 1.07 -6.87 6.35
CA SER A 17 1.56 -7.72 7.44
C SER A 17 1.02 -9.14 7.32
N VAL A 18 1.91 -10.14 7.45
CA VAL A 18 1.56 -11.56 7.45
C VAL A 18 2.27 -12.21 8.63
N GLY A 19 1.50 -12.62 9.64
CA GLY A 19 2.06 -13.00 10.94
C GLY A 19 2.84 -11.84 11.55
N ASP A 20 4.12 -12.08 11.86
CA ASP A 20 5.03 -11.06 12.43
C ASP A 20 5.82 -10.27 11.36
N ASN A 21 5.70 -10.62 10.08
CA ASN A 21 6.42 -9.95 9.01
C ASN A 21 5.67 -8.71 8.54
N ILE A 22 6.40 -7.61 8.30
CA ILE A 22 5.86 -6.34 7.78
C ILE A 22 6.59 -5.98 6.50
N TYR A 23 5.84 -5.77 5.42
CA TYR A 23 6.34 -5.40 4.10
C TYR A 23 5.87 -3.98 3.78
N THR A 24 6.79 -3.09 3.43
CA THR A 24 6.42 -1.73 2.98
C THR A 24 6.19 -1.75 1.47
N CYS A 25 5.04 -1.25 1.04
CA CYS A 25 4.71 -1.13 -0.37
C CYS A 25 5.19 0.20 -0.94
N SER A 26 5.59 0.18 -2.21
CA SER A 26 6.18 1.32 -2.90
C SER A 26 5.62 1.47 -4.30
N VAL A 27 5.51 2.71 -4.79
CA VAL A 27 5.21 2.99 -6.21
C VAL A 27 6.42 2.74 -7.12
N THR A 28 7.58 2.45 -6.54
CA THR A 28 8.79 2.09 -7.29
C THR A 28 8.89 0.58 -7.41
N ALA A 29 9.22 0.09 -8.60
CA ALA A 29 9.47 -1.34 -8.82
C ALA A 29 10.74 -1.81 -8.11
N GLY A 30 10.75 -3.07 -7.65
CA GLY A 30 11.93 -3.72 -7.05
C GLY A 30 11.85 -3.90 -5.53
N ASP A 31 10.85 -3.31 -4.88
CA ASP A 31 10.55 -3.56 -3.47
C ASP A 31 9.71 -4.83 -3.28
N ASP A 32 9.63 -5.32 -2.05
CA ASP A 32 8.91 -6.55 -1.67
C ASP A 32 7.41 -6.50 -2.01
N CYS A 33 6.83 -5.30 -1.96
CA CYS A 33 5.44 -5.00 -2.31
C CYS A 33 5.38 -3.77 -3.22
N THR A 34 4.54 -3.83 -4.24
CA THR A 34 4.38 -2.80 -5.26
C THR A 34 2.99 -2.15 -5.20
N ILE A 35 2.95 -0.85 -5.43
CA ILE A 35 1.75 -0.04 -5.55
C ILE A 35 1.60 0.34 -7.02
N SER A 36 0.44 0.06 -7.60
CA SER A 36 0.06 0.62 -8.91
C SER A 36 -1.12 1.57 -8.74
N GLN A 37 -1.02 2.71 -9.43
CA GLN A 37 -1.96 3.83 -9.38
C GLN A 37 -2.96 3.76 -10.56
N ALA A 38 -4.22 4.09 -10.32
CA ALA A 38 -5.25 4.10 -11.35
C ALA A 38 -6.33 5.16 -11.11
N ALA A 39 -6.83 5.75 -12.20
CA ALA A 39 -7.77 6.89 -12.21
C ALA A 39 -7.21 8.22 -11.66
N GLY A 40 -5.90 8.27 -11.39
CA GLY A 40 -5.13 9.47 -11.04
C GLY A 40 -4.29 10.01 -12.20
N SER A 41 -3.59 11.11 -11.94
CA SER A 41 -2.74 11.83 -12.89
C SER A 41 -1.38 12.26 -12.30
N ASN A 42 -1.21 12.18 -10.98
CA ASN A 42 -0.01 12.57 -10.27
C ASN A 42 0.70 11.35 -9.68
N ASP A 43 1.78 10.93 -10.32
CA ASP A 43 2.59 9.78 -9.86
C ASP A 43 3.32 10.04 -8.53
N ASN A 44 3.27 11.26 -7.98
CA ASN A 44 3.90 11.63 -6.72
C ASN A 44 2.95 11.67 -5.51
N ALA A 45 1.65 11.43 -5.71
CA ALA A 45 0.66 11.47 -4.63
C ALA A 45 -0.52 10.53 -4.91
N TRP A 46 -1.19 10.09 -3.85
CA TRP A 46 -2.48 9.41 -3.96
C TRP A 46 -3.62 10.44 -3.97
N GLU A 47 -4.33 10.58 -5.08
CA GLU A 47 -5.31 11.64 -5.30
C GLU A 47 -6.75 11.25 -4.87
N PRO A 48 -7.60 12.23 -4.51
CA PRO A 48 -9.02 11.97 -4.28
C PRO A 48 -9.70 11.34 -5.51
N GLY A 49 -10.40 10.22 -5.31
CA GLY A 49 -11.06 9.47 -6.39
C GLY A 49 -10.15 8.48 -7.12
N GLU A 50 -8.87 8.45 -6.77
CA GLU A 50 -7.91 7.45 -7.24
C GLU A 50 -7.98 6.18 -6.39
N TYR A 51 -7.72 5.04 -6.99
CA TYR A 51 -7.54 3.77 -6.31
C TYR A 51 -6.16 3.18 -6.62
N ILE A 52 -5.62 2.47 -5.64
CA ILE A 52 -4.33 1.78 -5.75
C ILE A 52 -4.54 0.28 -5.68
N PHE A 53 -3.71 -0.45 -6.40
CA PHE A 53 -3.60 -1.90 -6.24
C PHE A 53 -2.28 -2.24 -5.58
N LEU A 54 -2.35 -3.17 -4.63
CA LEU A 54 -1.20 -3.73 -3.95
C LEU A 54 -0.94 -5.11 -4.54
N SER A 55 0.30 -5.36 -4.91
CA SER A 55 0.75 -6.66 -5.40
C SER A 55 2.13 -6.99 -4.89
N GLU A 56 2.42 -8.28 -4.76
CA GLU A 56 3.76 -8.75 -4.46
C GLU A 56 4.76 -8.23 -5.50
N GLY A 57 5.93 -7.83 -5.02
CA GLY A 57 7.06 -7.45 -5.86
C GLY A 57 8.09 -8.56 -5.89
N THR A 58 9.21 -8.37 -5.20
CA THR A 58 10.31 -9.33 -5.17
C THR A 58 10.18 -10.40 -4.09
N ALA A 59 9.33 -10.18 -3.08
CA ALA A 59 9.07 -11.13 -2.00
C ALA A 59 7.82 -11.97 -2.27
N GLU A 60 7.85 -13.23 -1.85
CA GLU A 60 6.67 -14.08 -1.70
C GLU A 60 6.03 -13.77 -0.33
N ILE A 61 5.04 -12.88 -0.31
CA ILE A 61 4.34 -12.41 0.90
C ILE A 61 3.27 -13.43 1.31
N CYS A 62 2.44 -13.85 0.37
CA CYS A 62 1.58 -15.02 0.45
C CYS A 62 2.07 -16.07 -0.55
N SER A 63 2.28 -17.29 -0.06
CA SER A 63 2.51 -18.44 -0.94
C SER A 63 1.27 -18.84 -1.75
N ALA A 64 1.40 -19.80 -2.65
CA ALA A 64 0.31 -20.37 -3.45
C ALA A 64 -0.86 -20.99 -2.63
N GLN A 65 -0.72 -21.12 -1.31
CA GLN A 65 -1.80 -21.58 -0.42
C GLN A 65 -2.70 -20.44 0.08
N GLY A 66 -2.37 -19.18 -0.24
CA GLY A 66 -3.06 -18.02 0.31
C GLY A 66 -2.62 -17.68 1.73
N CYS A 67 -2.90 -16.46 2.18
CA CYS A 67 -2.60 -16.03 3.55
C CYS A 67 -3.50 -14.89 4.01
N ASP A 68 -3.59 -14.71 5.33
CA ASP A 68 -4.26 -13.56 5.94
C ASP A 68 -3.30 -12.36 5.94
N VAL A 69 -3.72 -11.29 5.27
CA VAL A 69 -2.92 -10.08 5.09
C VAL A 69 -3.56 -8.94 5.86
N GLY A 70 -2.83 -8.39 6.83
CA GLY A 70 -3.16 -7.09 7.42
C GLY A 70 -2.70 -5.97 6.48
N ILE A 71 -3.52 -4.94 6.31
CA ILE A 71 -3.22 -3.76 5.50
C ILE A 71 -3.23 -2.54 6.43
N SER A 72 -2.18 -1.74 6.40
CA SER A 72 -2.13 -0.47 7.11
C SER A 72 -1.73 0.66 6.18
N VAL A 73 -2.50 1.75 6.21
CA VAL A 73 -2.19 3.00 5.53
C VAL A 73 -2.05 4.09 6.58
N THR A 74 -0.90 4.74 6.59
CA THR A 74 -0.61 5.87 7.47
C THR A 74 -0.25 7.11 6.66
N ASN A 75 -0.57 8.29 7.18
CA ASN A 75 -0.12 9.58 6.65
C ASN A 75 0.50 10.38 7.79
N GLY A 76 1.79 10.73 7.67
CA GLY A 76 2.50 11.48 8.71
C GLY A 76 2.51 10.78 10.07
N GLY A 77 2.46 9.45 10.09
CA GLY A 77 2.43 8.62 11.30
C GLY A 77 1.03 8.36 11.88
N HIS A 78 -0.03 8.91 11.30
CA HIS A 78 -1.42 8.64 11.71
C HIS A 78 -2.05 7.59 10.80
N THR A 79 -2.67 6.55 11.37
CA THR A 79 -3.44 5.57 10.60
C THR A 79 -4.69 6.22 10.01
N VAL A 80 -4.85 6.11 8.69
CA VAL A 80 -5.95 6.71 7.93
C VAL A 80 -6.87 5.67 7.28
N ALA A 81 -6.33 4.50 6.97
CA ALA A 81 -7.08 3.38 6.42
C ALA A 81 -6.34 2.06 6.70
N GLY A 82 -7.00 0.94 6.43
CA GLY A 82 -6.44 -0.38 6.58
C GLY A 82 -7.50 -1.40 6.97
N ASP A 83 -7.05 -2.62 7.10
CA ASP A 83 -7.82 -3.73 7.62
C ASP A 83 -6.89 -4.65 8.40
N SER A 84 -7.36 -5.20 9.51
CA SER A 84 -6.55 -6.08 10.35
C SER A 84 -6.29 -7.46 9.74
N SER A 85 -7.16 -7.93 8.82
CA SER A 85 -7.01 -9.26 8.21
C SER A 85 -7.86 -9.40 6.95
N GLN A 86 -7.22 -9.62 5.81
CA GLN A 86 -7.85 -9.91 4.53
C GLN A 86 -7.32 -11.24 4.00
N MET A 87 -8.22 -12.20 3.77
CA MET A 87 -7.84 -13.48 3.18
C MET A 87 -7.52 -13.28 1.69
N VAL A 88 -6.28 -13.58 1.31
CA VAL A 88 -5.81 -13.61 -0.09
C VAL A 88 -5.62 -15.07 -0.51
N ASN A 89 -6.08 -15.45 -1.70
CA ASN A 89 -6.15 -16.84 -2.17
C ASN A 89 -5.83 -16.95 -3.67
#